data_AF-A0A2T3B423-F1
#
_entry.id   AF-A0A2T3B423-F1
#
_cell.length_a   1.000
_cell.length_b   1.000
_cell.length_c   1.000
_cell.angle_alpha   90.00
_cell.angle_beta   90.00
_cell.angle_gamma   90.00
#
_symmetry.space_group_name_H-M   'P 1'
#
loop_
_entity.id
_entity.type
_entity.pdbx_description
1 polymer ?
#
loop_
_entity_poly.entity_id
_entity_poly.type
_entity_poly.pdbx_seq_one_letter_code
_entity_poly.pdbx_strand_id
1 'polypeptide(L)'
;MADLAASGSQISIHLTDRALIPIISSSRSNTSQSQSQAQALTSLTTAAVTAYDSASRLDLGLPQRILVETSSSGPVILHSYLNPQSSQRPQSRHTRTINLNEREIVEQAREDLRPLSGTTEGSSVAAHRNEGEEVVNGVVNGGDYGRGTDIGDGEQADEEDGAVQQPPMLIASVIAASAGETLEARRAAARLERMGREFQREFMRVQEESGESVTGGEDG
;
A
#
# COMPACT_ATOMS: atom_id res chain seq x y z
N MET A 1 -25.04 -13.34 -40.82
CA MET A 1 -24.78 -14.45 -39.90
C MET A 1 -23.84 -13.91 -38.84
N ALA A 2 -24.36 -13.65 -37.64
CA ALA A 2 -23.60 -13.09 -36.54
C ALA A 2 -22.66 -14.18 -36.03
N ASP A 3 -21.36 -13.93 -36.14
CA ASP A 3 -20.34 -14.80 -35.60
C ASP A 3 -20.42 -14.67 -34.07
N LEU A 4 -21.08 -15.63 -33.43
CA LEU A 4 -20.97 -15.88 -31.99
C LEU A 4 -19.55 -16.41 -31.74
N ALA A 5 -18.56 -15.52 -31.82
CA ALA A 5 -17.24 -15.80 -31.29
C ALA A 5 -17.42 -16.01 -29.77
N ALA A 6 -17.08 -17.23 -29.36
CA ALA A 6 -17.32 -17.78 -28.04
C ALA A 6 -16.98 -16.80 -26.90
N SER A 7 -17.93 -16.71 -25.97
CA SER A 7 -17.83 -16.10 -24.63
C SER A 7 -16.73 -16.75 -23.79
N GLY A 8 -15.47 -16.39 -24.05
CA GLY A 8 -14.35 -16.55 -23.11
C GLY A 8 -13.71 -15.19 -22.95
N SER A 9 -13.63 -14.66 -21.73
CA SER A 9 -12.97 -13.37 -21.53
C SER A 9 -11.49 -13.48 -21.94
N GLN A 10 -11.03 -12.52 -22.75
CA GLN A 10 -9.66 -12.51 -23.25
C GLN A 10 -8.74 -11.78 -22.25
N ILE A 11 -8.75 -12.25 -21.01
CA ILE A 11 -7.97 -11.66 -19.93
C ILE A 11 -6.59 -12.30 -19.88
N SER A 12 -5.55 -11.50 -20.07
CA SER A 12 -4.16 -11.89 -19.82
C SER A 12 -3.74 -11.50 -18.41
N ILE A 13 -3.02 -12.38 -17.73
CA ILE A 13 -2.52 -12.14 -16.36
C ILE A 13 -1.02 -12.37 -16.29
N HIS A 14 -0.33 -11.54 -15.50
CA HIS A 14 1.10 -11.62 -15.30
C HIS A 14 1.45 -11.15 -13.89
N LEU A 15 2.06 -12.02 -13.09
CA LEU A 15 2.56 -11.71 -11.75
C LEU A 15 4.07 -11.96 -11.75
N THR A 16 4.84 -10.92 -11.51
CA THR A 16 6.31 -10.98 -11.46
C THR A 16 6.83 -10.26 -10.23
N ASP A 17 8.10 -10.50 -9.92
CA ASP A 17 8.85 -9.59 -9.06
C ASP A 17 9.37 -8.36 -9.85
N ARG A 18 10.16 -7.53 -9.18
CA ARG A 18 10.82 -6.35 -9.77
C ARG A 18 11.92 -6.72 -10.78
N ALA A 19 12.52 -7.90 -10.66
CA ALA A 19 13.50 -8.43 -11.61
C ALA A 19 12.86 -9.04 -12.86
N LEU A 20 11.53 -8.93 -13.00
CA LEU A 20 10.73 -9.48 -14.10
C LEU A 20 10.78 -11.02 -14.16
N ILE A 21 11.07 -11.67 -13.02
CA ILE A 21 11.00 -13.12 -12.89
C ILE A 21 9.51 -13.49 -12.76
N PRO A 22 8.94 -14.25 -13.71
CA PRO A 22 7.52 -14.53 -13.71
C PRO A 22 7.17 -15.61 -12.69
N ILE A 23 6.29 -15.29 -11.75
CA ILE A 23 5.71 -16.25 -10.80
C ILE A 23 4.49 -16.93 -11.44
N ILE A 24 3.58 -16.13 -11.99
CA ILE A 24 2.39 -16.59 -12.73
C ILE A 24 2.32 -15.82 -14.05
N SER A 25 2.11 -16.49 -15.18
CA SER A 25 1.89 -15.82 -16.46
C SER A 25 0.99 -16.64 -17.37
N SER A 26 0.02 -15.98 -18.02
CA SER A 26 -0.86 -16.60 -19.01
C SER A 26 -0.18 -16.88 -20.37
N SER A 27 1.01 -16.33 -20.62
CA SER A 27 1.76 -16.48 -21.87
C SER A 27 2.74 -17.65 -21.92
N ARG A 28 2.71 -18.59 -20.96
CA ARG A 28 3.71 -19.69 -20.81
C ARG A 28 3.60 -20.83 -21.84
N SER A 29 2.93 -20.63 -22.97
CA SER A 29 2.81 -21.66 -24.02
C SER A 29 3.95 -21.53 -25.05
N ASN A 30 4.39 -22.65 -25.62
CA ASN A 30 5.51 -22.70 -26.58
C ASN A 30 5.11 -22.32 -28.03
N THR A 31 3.98 -21.64 -28.22
CA THR A 31 3.56 -21.15 -29.54
C THR A 31 4.20 -19.79 -29.85
N SER A 32 4.41 -19.49 -31.13
CA SER A 32 4.93 -18.19 -31.58
C SER A 32 4.09 -17.00 -31.10
N GLN A 33 2.76 -17.16 -31.06
CA GLN A 33 1.83 -16.16 -30.51
C GLN A 33 2.02 -15.94 -29.01
N SER A 34 2.35 -17.00 -28.27
CA SER A 34 2.57 -16.90 -26.82
C SER A 34 3.91 -16.22 -26.50
N GLN A 35 4.92 -16.40 -27.36
CA GLN A 35 6.20 -15.70 -27.25
C GLN A 35 6.05 -14.18 -27.45
N SER A 36 5.32 -13.75 -28.49
CA SER A 36 5.07 -12.32 -28.72
C SER A 36 4.21 -11.73 -27.59
N GLN A 37 3.23 -12.47 -27.09
CA GLN A 37 2.44 -12.06 -25.93
C GLN A 37 3.32 -11.93 -24.67
N ALA A 38 4.23 -12.87 -24.42
CA ALA A 38 5.15 -12.79 -23.29
C ALA A 38 6.04 -11.53 -23.37
N GLN A 39 6.58 -11.22 -24.54
CA GLN A 39 7.38 -10.01 -24.76
C GLN A 39 6.57 -8.72 -24.51
N ALA A 40 5.31 -8.68 -24.94
CA ALA A 40 4.43 -7.56 -24.69
C ALA A 40 4.11 -7.39 -23.20
N LEU A 41 3.83 -8.48 -22.48
CA LEU A 41 3.58 -8.47 -21.04
C LEU A 41 4.81 -8.02 -20.24
N THR A 42 6.00 -8.48 -20.62
CA THR A 42 7.26 -8.02 -20.03
C THR A 42 7.45 -6.53 -20.27
N SER A 43 7.23 -6.05 -21.50
CA SER A 43 7.36 -4.61 -21.83
C SER A 43 6.41 -3.73 -21.01
N LEU A 44 5.14 -4.14 -20.87
CA LEU A 44 4.15 -3.45 -20.04
C LEU A 44 4.56 -3.44 -18.55
N THR A 45 5.10 -4.56 -18.06
CA THR A 45 5.53 -4.67 -16.67
C THR A 45 6.78 -3.84 -16.39
N THR A 46 7.72 -3.75 -17.34
CA THR A 46 8.87 -2.82 -17.27
C THR A 46 8.40 -1.36 -17.23
N ALA A 47 7.38 -1.00 -18.01
CA ALA A 47 6.79 0.34 -17.93
C ALA A 47 6.15 0.58 -16.55
N ALA A 48 5.48 -0.42 -15.97
CA ALA A 48 4.93 -0.33 -14.62
C ALA A 48 6.02 -0.18 -13.53
N VAL A 49 7.15 -0.89 -13.62
CA VAL A 49 8.31 -0.70 -12.72
C VAL A 49 8.82 0.74 -12.82
N THR A 50 8.98 1.22 -14.06
CA THR A 50 9.45 2.59 -14.32
C THR A 50 8.50 3.64 -13.73
N ALA A 51 7.18 3.42 -13.86
CA ALA A 51 6.16 4.30 -13.28
C ALA A 51 6.22 4.31 -11.74
N TYR A 52 6.46 3.16 -11.12
CA TYR A 52 6.65 3.03 -9.67
C TYR A 52 7.85 3.86 -9.19
N ASP A 53 9.00 3.67 -9.84
CA ASP A 53 10.23 4.38 -9.48
C ASP A 53 10.11 5.89 -9.73
N SER A 54 9.45 6.28 -10.81
CA SER A 54 9.23 7.69 -11.13
C SER A 54 8.34 8.36 -10.08
N ALA A 55 7.24 7.72 -9.67
CA ALA A 55 6.37 8.25 -8.62
C ALA A 55 7.11 8.42 -7.28
N SER A 56 7.95 7.43 -6.92
CA SER A 56 8.77 7.51 -5.71
C SER A 56 9.80 8.64 -5.78
N ARG A 57 10.45 8.85 -6.93
CA ARG A 57 11.47 9.89 -7.12
C ARG A 57 10.91 11.31 -7.18
N LEU A 58 9.64 11.44 -7.58
CA LEU A 58 8.92 12.71 -7.64
C LEU A 58 8.16 13.02 -6.34
N ASP A 59 8.40 12.27 -5.27
CA ASP A 59 7.73 12.40 -3.97
C ASP A 59 6.19 12.35 -4.04
N LEU A 60 5.64 11.63 -5.04
CA LEU A 60 4.19 11.40 -5.20
C LEU A 60 3.68 10.24 -4.33
N GLY A 61 4.58 9.61 -3.56
CA GLY A 61 4.33 8.42 -2.77
C GLY A 61 4.49 7.11 -3.55
N LEU A 62 4.19 5.98 -2.89
CA LEU A 62 4.29 4.65 -3.50
C LEU A 62 2.97 4.28 -4.20
N PRO A 63 2.97 4.05 -5.53
CA PRO A 63 1.76 3.64 -6.24
C PRO A 63 1.22 2.33 -5.70
N GLN A 64 -0.10 2.26 -5.52
CA GLN A 64 -0.79 1.02 -5.16
C GLN A 64 -1.34 0.31 -6.40
N ARG A 65 -1.91 1.09 -7.32
CA ARG A 65 -2.49 0.59 -8.57
C ARG A 65 -2.45 1.66 -9.66
N ILE A 66 -2.15 1.23 -10.88
CA ILE A 66 -2.30 2.02 -12.11
C ILE A 66 -3.38 1.37 -12.97
N LEU A 67 -4.30 2.18 -13.47
CA LEU A 67 -5.34 1.80 -14.40
C LEU A 67 -5.15 2.60 -15.69
N VAL A 68 -5.01 1.90 -16.81
CA VAL A 68 -4.93 2.51 -18.14
C VAL A 68 -6.17 2.10 -18.92
N GLU A 69 -6.95 3.07 -19.33
CA GLU A 69 -8.12 2.89 -20.18
C GLU A 69 -7.88 3.66 -21.47
N THR A 70 -8.01 2.97 -22.59
CA THR A 70 -7.97 3.62 -23.90
C THR A 70 -9.35 4.18 -24.26
N SER A 71 -9.38 5.28 -25.01
CA SER A 71 -10.63 5.79 -25.59
C SER A 71 -11.28 4.75 -26.52
N SER A 72 -12.57 4.87 -26.80
CA SER A 72 -13.30 4.05 -27.79
C SER A 72 -13.47 2.56 -27.46
N SER A 73 -13.71 2.20 -26.19
CA SER A 73 -13.93 0.81 -25.78
C SER A 73 -12.75 -0.13 -26.06
N GLY A 74 -11.54 0.40 -26.14
CA GLY A 74 -10.34 -0.40 -26.36
C GLY A 74 -9.86 -1.12 -25.08
N PRO A 75 -8.60 -1.59 -25.07
CA PRO A 75 -8.08 -2.39 -23.97
C PRO A 75 -8.01 -1.64 -22.65
N VAL A 76 -8.07 -2.41 -21.57
CA VAL A 76 -7.92 -1.95 -20.19
C VAL A 76 -6.77 -2.70 -19.53
N ILE A 77 -5.87 -1.96 -18.89
CA ILE A 77 -4.69 -2.51 -18.21
C ILE A 77 -4.75 -2.10 -16.74
N LEU A 78 -4.58 -3.08 -15.85
CA LEU A 78 -4.45 -2.86 -14.42
C LEU A 78 -3.10 -3.39 -13.94
N HIS A 79 -2.27 -2.51 -13.38
CA HIS A 79 -1.06 -2.88 -12.64
C HIS A 79 -1.30 -2.64 -11.16
N SER A 80 -1.09 -3.64 -10.33
CA SER A 80 -1.15 -3.51 -8.87
C SER A 80 0.21 -3.82 -8.27
N TYR A 81 0.68 -2.96 -7.37
CA TYR A 81 1.98 -3.07 -6.72
C TYR A 81 1.79 -3.66 -5.32
N LEU A 82 2.38 -4.83 -5.10
CA LEU A 82 2.32 -5.56 -3.84
C LEU A 82 3.61 -5.32 -3.06
N ASN A 83 3.65 -4.20 -2.35
CA ASN A 83 4.79 -3.87 -1.49
C ASN A 83 4.79 -4.77 -0.25
N PRO A 84 5.95 -5.36 0.14
CA PRO A 84 6.04 -6.26 1.28
C PRO A 84 5.59 -5.59 2.59
N GLN A 85 5.93 -4.31 2.79
CA GLN A 85 5.58 -3.54 3.98
C GLN A 85 4.09 -3.15 4.06
N SER A 86 3.34 -3.24 2.96
CA SER A 86 1.90 -2.95 2.97
C SER A 86 1.06 -3.98 3.74
N SER A 87 1.63 -5.16 3.99
CA SER A 87 1.00 -6.26 4.74
C SER A 87 0.94 -6.00 6.24
N GLN A 88 1.83 -5.14 6.76
CA GLN A 88 2.01 -4.92 8.20
C GLN A 88 1.23 -3.74 8.76
N ARG A 89 0.62 -2.88 7.93
CA ARG A 89 -0.48 -2.07 8.45
C ARG A 89 -1.69 -2.99 8.51
N PRO A 90 -2.13 -3.47 9.70
CA PRO A 90 -3.52 -3.86 9.80
C PRO A 90 -4.29 -2.68 9.24
N GLN A 91 -5.22 -2.95 8.31
CA GLN A 91 -6.27 -1.99 8.10
C GLN A 91 -6.79 -1.71 9.49
N SER A 92 -6.53 -0.52 10.01
CA SER A 92 -7.28 0.03 11.09
C SER A 92 -8.70 -0.02 10.56
N ARG A 93 -9.38 -1.13 10.87
CA ARG A 93 -10.82 -1.14 10.95
C ARG A 93 -11.03 0.09 11.80
N HIS A 94 -11.64 1.12 11.23
CA HIS A 94 -12.45 2.03 12.00
C HIS A 94 -13.61 1.19 12.60
N THR A 95 -13.30 0.16 13.39
CA THR A 95 -14.00 -0.07 14.64
C THR A 95 -13.71 1.18 15.42
N ARG A 96 -14.60 2.15 15.22
CA ARG A 96 -14.90 3.26 16.10
C ARG A 96 -14.75 2.74 17.54
N THR A 97 -13.55 2.85 18.09
CA THR A 97 -13.34 2.91 19.53
C THR A 97 -14.06 4.18 19.92
N ILE A 98 -15.34 4.03 20.24
CA ILE A 98 -16.15 5.06 20.86
C ILE A 98 -15.39 5.37 22.15
N ASN A 99 -14.64 6.46 22.10
CA ASN A 99 -13.98 7.03 23.26
C ASN A 99 -15.04 7.23 24.34
N LEU A 100 -14.72 6.79 25.55
CA LEU A 100 -15.54 6.98 26.76
C LEU A 100 -15.73 8.47 27.14
N ASN A 101 -15.29 9.40 26.28
CA ASN A 101 -15.36 10.84 26.47
C ASN A 101 -16.47 11.51 25.62
N GLU A 102 -17.14 10.78 24.70
CA GLU A 102 -18.24 11.35 23.90
C GLU A 102 -19.57 11.46 24.67
N ARG A 103 -19.73 10.73 25.78
CA ARG A 103 -20.92 10.89 26.65
C ARG A 103 -20.92 12.22 27.39
N GLU A 104 -19.76 12.73 27.73
CA GLU A 104 -19.61 14.02 28.41
C GLU A 104 -20.03 15.18 27.50
N ILE A 105 -19.67 15.14 26.21
CA ILE A 105 -20.00 16.21 25.24
C ILE A 105 -21.51 16.26 24.95
N VAL A 106 -22.18 15.11 24.86
CA VAL A 106 -23.64 15.06 24.63
C VAL A 106 -24.43 15.44 25.90
N GLU A 107 -23.91 15.14 27.09
CA GLU A 107 -24.50 15.65 28.34
C GLU A 107 -24.29 17.14 28.53
N GLN A 108 -23.08 17.67 28.27
CA GLN A 108 -22.79 19.10 28.34
C GLN A 108 -23.68 19.92 27.39
N ALA A 109 -23.83 19.47 26.14
CA ALA A 109 -24.69 20.12 25.16
C ALA A 109 -26.20 20.04 25.52
N ARG A 110 -26.60 19.05 26.34
CA ARG A 110 -27.96 18.96 26.87
C ARG A 110 -28.18 19.84 28.09
N GLU A 111 -27.15 20.14 28.87
CA GLU A 111 -27.22 21.12 29.95
C GLU A 111 -27.27 22.56 29.41
N ASP A 112 -26.46 22.88 28.40
CA ASP A 112 -26.38 24.23 27.80
C ASP A 112 -27.65 24.65 27.04
N LEU A 113 -28.49 23.70 26.62
CA LEU A 113 -29.75 23.97 25.90
C LEU A 113 -30.99 23.94 26.81
N ARG A 114 -30.83 23.84 28.14
CA ARG A 114 -31.97 23.99 29.06
C ARG A 114 -32.42 25.46 29.09
N PRO A 115 -33.67 25.77 28.71
CA PRO A 115 -34.18 27.13 28.84
C PRO A 115 -34.35 27.47 30.33
N LEU A 116 -33.49 28.34 30.84
CA LEU A 116 -33.63 28.93 32.17
C LEU A 116 -34.84 29.87 32.17
N SER A 117 -35.96 29.41 32.73
CA SER A 117 -37.09 30.27 33.07
C SER A 117 -36.80 31.03 34.37
N GLY A 118 -36.86 32.37 34.30
CA GLY A 118 -36.98 33.30 35.43
C GLY A 118 -35.69 33.51 36.24
N THR A 119 -35.30 34.69 36.70
CA THR A 119 -35.92 36.01 36.80
C THR A 119 -34.79 37.04 37.01
N THR A 120 -34.95 38.21 36.39
CA THR A 120 -34.59 39.57 36.86
C THR A 120 -33.36 39.83 37.75
N GLU A 121 -32.58 40.83 37.29
CA GLU A 121 -31.71 41.78 38.03
C GLU A 121 -30.19 41.54 38.05
N GLY A 122 -29.49 42.36 37.26
CA GLY A 122 -28.55 43.36 37.81
C GLY A 122 -27.06 43.03 37.91
N SER A 123 -26.25 43.77 37.13
CA SER A 123 -24.82 44.10 37.35
C SER A 123 -23.76 42.99 37.23
N SER A 124 -22.51 43.19 36.81
CA SER A 124 -21.78 44.18 36.03
C SER A 124 -20.30 43.74 36.01
N VAL A 125 -19.61 43.89 34.87
CA VAL A 125 -18.14 44.03 34.65
C VAL A 125 -17.18 42.89 35.03
N ALA A 126 -16.48 42.35 34.01
CA ALA A 126 -15.01 42.18 33.90
C ALA A 126 -14.71 41.20 32.74
N ALA A 127 -14.44 41.67 31.52
CA ALA A 127 -13.11 42.04 31.03
C ALA A 127 -12.05 40.93 31.18
N HIS A 128 -11.84 40.14 30.11
CA HIS A 128 -10.49 39.70 29.74
C HIS A 128 -10.36 39.58 28.22
N ARG A 129 -9.50 40.45 27.67
CA ARG A 129 -8.95 40.44 26.31
C ARG A 129 -7.72 39.53 26.26
N ASN A 130 -7.58 38.75 25.20
CA ASN A 130 -6.46 38.72 24.24
C ASN A 130 -6.60 37.44 23.40
N GLU A 131 -6.92 37.57 22.13
CA GLU A 131 -6.00 37.68 20.98
C GLU A 131 -5.49 36.31 20.54
N GLY A 132 -5.81 36.00 19.28
CA GLY A 132 -5.78 34.65 18.73
C GLY A 132 -4.38 34.16 18.36
N GLU A 133 -4.16 32.88 18.62
CA GLU A 133 -3.18 32.06 17.92
C GLU A 133 -3.92 31.16 16.93
N GLU A 134 -3.79 31.51 15.66
CA GLU A 134 -4.22 30.70 14.52
C GLU A 134 -3.11 29.67 14.23
N VAL A 135 -3.30 28.44 14.71
CA VAL A 135 -2.38 27.32 14.46
C VAL A 135 -2.70 26.66 13.11
N VAL A 136 -1.87 26.90 12.10
CA VAL A 136 -1.95 26.25 10.78
C VAL A 136 -0.69 25.38 10.57
N ASN A 137 -0.90 24.06 10.45
CA ASN A 137 0.10 22.99 10.22
C ASN A 137 1.27 22.88 11.21
N GLY A 138 0.99 22.31 12.38
CA GLY A 138 1.98 22.03 13.42
C GLY A 138 3.03 20.97 13.04
N VAL A 139 4.19 21.42 12.54
CA VAL A 139 5.50 20.83 12.86
C VAL A 139 6.53 21.95 12.97
N VAL A 140 7.14 22.05 14.15
CA VAL A 140 8.19 23.02 14.51
C VAL A 140 9.53 22.50 13.98
N ASN A 141 10.18 23.23 13.07
CA ASN A 141 11.58 23.02 12.71
C ASN A 141 12.49 23.61 13.79
N GLY A 142 12.99 22.76 14.68
CA GLY A 142 14.09 23.09 15.59
C GLY A 142 15.41 22.60 15.00
N GLY A 143 16.16 23.48 14.34
CA GLY A 143 17.56 23.24 13.99
C GLY A 143 18.47 23.47 15.19
N ASP A 144 19.33 22.50 15.49
CA ASP A 144 20.43 22.65 16.43
C ASP A 144 21.75 22.30 15.72
N TYR A 145 22.66 23.27 15.68
CA TYR A 145 24.01 23.15 15.13
C TYR A 145 24.98 22.95 16.31
N GLY A 146 25.33 21.69 16.60
CA GLY A 146 26.28 21.31 17.64
C GLY A 146 27.53 20.62 17.08
N ARG A 147 28.68 21.26 17.27
CA ARG A 147 30.03 20.95 16.78
C ARG A 147 30.86 20.20 17.84
N GLY A 148 31.70 19.24 17.42
CA GLY A 148 32.87 18.71 18.17
C GLY A 148 32.82 17.19 18.42
N THR A 149 33.53 16.37 17.65
CA THR A 149 34.84 15.74 18.00
C THR A 149 34.87 15.07 19.37
N ASP A 150 34.93 13.73 19.45
CA ASP A 150 36.14 13.04 19.93
C ASP A 150 36.02 11.50 19.82
N ILE A 151 37.20 10.89 19.83
CA ILE A 151 37.65 9.52 19.63
C ILE A 151 36.83 8.42 20.34
N GLY A 152 36.54 7.35 19.59
CA GLY A 152 36.06 6.07 20.12
C GLY A 152 36.47 4.94 19.17
N ASP A 153 37.69 4.43 19.38
CA ASP A 153 38.18 3.17 18.85
C ASP A 153 37.26 2.06 19.42
N GLY A 154 36.33 1.60 18.59
CA GLY A 154 35.40 0.54 18.89
C GLY A 154 35.47 -0.45 17.75
N GLU A 155 36.06 -1.60 18.05
CA GLU A 155 36.14 -2.78 17.21
C GLU A 155 34.80 -2.98 16.50
N GLN A 156 34.78 -2.83 15.17
CA GLN A 156 33.68 -3.33 14.35
C GLN A 156 33.76 -4.85 14.42
N ALA A 157 33.09 -5.40 15.42
CA ALA A 157 32.58 -6.75 15.31
C ALA A 157 31.68 -6.74 14.07
N ASP A 158 32.09 -7.48 13.04
CA ASP A 158 31.24 -7.85 11.93
C ASP A 158 30.04 -8.62 12.51
N GLU A 159 29.01 -7.90 12.94
CA GLU A 159 27.67 -8.42 13.06
C GLU A 159 27.24 -8.76 11.63
N GLU A 160 27.51 -9.99 11.19
CA GLU A 160 26.67 -10.65 10.18
C GLU A 160 25.27 -10.80 10.80
N ASP A 161 24.58 -9.66 10.93
CA ASP A 161 23.18 -9.59 11.25
C ASP A 161 22.48 -10.36 10.14
N GLY A 162 21.90 -11.51 10.50
CA GLY A 162 21.15 -12.39 9.60
C GLY A 162 19.94 -11.63 9.08
N ALA A 163 20.16 -10.74 8.12
CA ALA A 163 19.19 -9.79 7.64
C ALA A 163 17.99 -10.57 7.11
N VAL A 164 16.91 -10.58 7.88
CA VAL A 164 15.66 -11.24 7.52
C VAL A 164 15.26 -10.70 6.15
N GLN A 165 15.37 -11.54 5.13
CA GLN A 165 15.24 -11.10 3.76
C GLN A 165 13.77 -10.80 3.50
N GLN A 166 13.47 -9.51 3.32
CA GLN A 166 12.10 -9.07 3.08
C GLN A 166 11.52 -9.75 1.83
N PRO A 167 10.21 -10.02 1.78
CA PRO A 167 9.60 -10.59 0.60
C PRO A 167 9.77 -9.64 -0.59
N PRO A 168 9.95 -10.16 -1.81
CA PRO A 168 10.10 -9.30 -2.97
C PRO A 168 8.82 -8.50 -3.22
N MET A 169 8.98 -7.25 -3.67
CA MET A 169 7.88 -6.49 -4.24
C MET A 169 7.39 -7.20 -5.50
N LEU A 170 6.07 -7.44 -5.57
CA LEU A 170 5.45 -8.07 -6.73
C LEU A 170 4.61 -7.07 -7.51
N ILE A 171 4.49 -7.31 -8.82
CA ILE A 171 3.67 -6.53 -9.74
C ILE A 171 2.66 -7.47 -10.38
N ALA A 172 1.39 -7.21 -10.12
CA ALA A 172 0.26 -7.95 -10.68
C ALA A 172 -0.34 -7.14 -11.84
N SER A 173 -0.13 -7.62 -13.06
CA SER A 173 -0.61 -7.03 -14.31
C SER A 173 -1.78 -7.84 -14.86
N VAL A 174 -2.89 -7.16 -15.18
CA VAL A 174 -4.07 -7.73 -15.83
C VAL A 174 -4.44 -6.91 -17.04
N ILE A 175 -4.61 -7.56 -18.18
CA ILE A 175 -4.97 -6.91 -19.44
C ILE A 175 -6.27 -7.52 -19.93
N ALA A 176 -7.25 -6.68 -20.21
CA ALA A 176 -8.49 -7.03 -20.88
C ALA A 176 -8.52 -6.43 -22.29
N ALA A 177 -9.10 -7.16 -23.23
CA ALA A 177 -9.12 -6.77 -24.63
C ALA A 177 -10.08 -5.59 -24.90
N SER A 178 -11.08 -5.41 -24.03
CA SER A 178 -12.10 -4.37 -24.16
C SER A 178 -12.53 -3.79 -22.81
N ALA A 179 -12.95 -2.53 -22.82
CA ALA A 179 -13.55 -1.86 -21.68
C ALA A 179 -14.80 -2.58 -21.13
N GLY A 180 -15.51 -3.36 -21.96
CA GLY A 180 -16.63 -4.19 -21.50
C GLY A 180 -16.24 -5.25 -20.46
N GLU A 181 -14.98 -5.69 -20.46
CA GLU A 181 -14.44 -6.70 -19.55
C GLU A 181 -13.87 -6.09 -18.25
N THR A 182 -13.99 -4.77 -18.04
CA THR A 182 -13.39 -4.05 -16.90
C THR A 182 -13.74 -4.68 -15.55
N LEU A 183 -15.00 -5.09 -15.35
CA LEU A 183 -15.43 -5.73 -14.11
C LEU A 183 -14.69 -7.07 -13.89
N GLU A 184 -14.53 -7.84 -14.95
CA GLU A 184 -13.85 -9.12 -14.89
C GLU A 184 -12.34 -8.95 -14.72
N ALA A 185 -11.74 -7.96 -15.39
CA ALA A 185 -10.36 -7.56 -15.19
C ALA A 185 -10.08 -7.16 -13.73
N ARG A 186 -10.98 -6.39 -13.10
CA ARG A 186 -10.88 -6.06 -11.66
C ARG A 186 -10.99 -7.29 -10.77
N ARG A 187 -11.89 -8.23 -11.08
CA ARG A 187 -12.00 -9.50 -10.35
C ARG A 187 -10.72 -10.34 -10.51
N ALA A 188 -10.17 -10.40 -11.73
CA ALA A 188 -8.91 -11.08 -12.00
C ALA A 188 -7.73 -10.44 -11.26
N ALA A 189 -7.65 -9.11 -11.23
CA ALA A 189 -6.64 -8.38 -10.47
C ALA A 189 -6.75 -8.68 -8.98
N ALA A 190 -7.95 -8.63 -8.39
CA ALA A 190 -8.16 -8.96 -6.98
C ALA A 190 -7.77 -10.43 -6.65
N ARG A 191 -8.00 -11.37 -7.57
CA ARG A 191 -7.52 -12.76 -7.40
C ARG A 191 -5.99 -12.82 -7.43
N LEU A 192 -5.36 -12.16 -8.41
CA LEU A 192 -3.91 -12.15 -8.58
C LEU A 192 -3.19 -11.48 -7.40
N GLU A 193 -3.79 -10.42 -6.85
CA GLU A 193 -3.30 -9.76 -5.63
C GLU A 193 -3.34 -10.68 -4.41
N ARG A 194 -4.44 -11.44 -4.23
CA ARG A 194 -4.52 -12.43 -3.14
C ARG A 194 -3.43 -13.49 -3.28
N MET A 195 -3.23 -14.03 -4.49
CA MET A 195 -2.18 -15.01 -4.78
C MET A 195 -0.78 -14.44 -4.53
N GLY A 196 -0.51 -13.21 -4.97
CA GLY A 196 0.78 -12.56 -4.71
C GLY A 196 1.05 -12.33 -3.22
N ARG A 197 0.04 -11.92 -2.45
CA ARG A 197 0.17 -11.76 -0.99
C ARG A 197 0.31 -13.10 -0.26
N GLU A 198 -0.30 -14.16 -0.77
CA GLU A 198 -0.09 -15.51 -0.26
C GLU A 198 1.35 -15.98 -0.52
N PHE A 199 1.86 -15.78 -1.72
CA PHE A 199 3.26 -16.04 -2.04
C PHE A 199 4.22 -15.28 -1.11
N GLN A 200 3.99 -13.99 -0.87
CA GLN A 200 4.83 -13.19 0.03
C GLN A 200 4.77 -13.68 1.49
N ARG A 201 3.61 -14.18 1.96
CA ARG A 201 3.49 -14.77 3.30
C ARG A 201 4.24 -16.08 3.40
N GLU A 202 4.13 -16.94 2.41
CA GLU A 202 4.87 -18.22 2.39
C GLU A 202 6.38 -18.00 2.28
N PHE A 203 6.81 -17.00 1.50
CA PHE A 203 8.21 -16.60 1.38
C PHE A 203 8.83 -16.25 2.75
N MET A 204 8.08 -15.54 3.61
CA MET A 204 8.50 -15.25 4.97
C MET A 204 8.54 -16.50 5.85
N ARG A 205 7.49 -17.34 5.78
CA ARG A 205 7.42 -18.57 6.60
C ARG A 205 8.60 -19.51 6.33
N VAL A 206 8.93 -19.73 5.06
CA VAL A 206 10.07 -20.59 4.66
C VAL A 206 11.39 -20.03 5.18
N GLN A 207 11.54 -18.70 5.23
CA GLN A 207 12.74 -18.07 5.76
C GLN A 207 12.88 -18.24 7.27
N GLU A 208 11.79 -18.06 8.02
CA GLU A 208 11.75 -18.29 9.47
C GLU A 208 12.14 -19.73 9.80
N GLU A 209 11.57 -20.71 9.10
CA GLU A 209 11.88 -22.14 9.26
C GLU A 209 13.36 -22.46 8.92
N SER A 210 13.94 -21.77 7.93
CA SER A 210 15.35 -21.96 7.56
C SER A 210 16.34 -21.35 8.55
N GLY A 211 15.95 -20.24 9.21
CA GLY A 211 16.76 -19.56 10.23
C GLY A 211 16.82 -20.31 11.56
N GLU A 212 15.76 -21.02 11.96
CA GLU A 212 15.73 -21.82 13.19
C GLU A 212 16.56 -23.12 13.12
N SER A 213 16.90 -23.59 11.92
CA SER A 213 17.65 -24.85 11.74
C SER A 213 19.16 -24.75 12.03
N VAL A 214 19.70 -23.55 12.19
CA VAL A 214 21.15 -23.30 12.34
C VAL A 214 21.61 -23.30 13.81
N THR A 215 20.73 -23.09 14.79
CA THR A 215 21.12 -22.94 16.21
C THR A 215 21.05 -24.23 17.05
N GLY A 216 20.80 -25.39 16.44
CA GLY A 216 20.57 -26.66 17.16
C GLY A 216 21.70 -27.69 17.12
N GLY A 217 22.90 -27.31 16.65
CA GLY A 217 23.95 -28.25 16.24
C GLY A 217 25.26 -28.18 17.02
N GLU A 218 25.26 -27.83 18.31
CA GLU A 218 26.41 -28.03 19.18
C GLU A 218 25.91 -28.58 20.53
N ASP A 219 25.89 -29.91 20.66
CA ASP A 219 26.14 -30.65 21.90
C ASP A 219 25.96 -32.15 21.63
N GLY A 220 27.06 -32.92 21.67
CA GLY A 220 27.07 -34.38 21.61
C GLY A 220 28.39 -34.99 21.18
#